data_AF-A0A0M1JWM9-F1
#
_entry.id   AF-A0A0M1JWM9-F1
#
_cell.length_a   1.000
_cell.length_b   1.000
_cell.length_c   1.000
_cell.angle_alpha   90.00
_cell.angle_beta   90.00
_cell.angle_gamma   90.00
#
_symmetry.space_group_name_H-M   'P 1'
#
loop_
_entity.id
_entity.type
_entity.pdbx_description
1 polymer ?
#
loop_
_entity_poly.entity_id
_entity_poly.type
_entity_poly.pdbx_seq_one_letter_code
_entity_poly.pdbx_strand_id
1 'polypeptide(L)' 'MLNTDKKITEIYQNIVGTLSVSDRLRLAAMILNDISQQNIAGVDKSNTWTEQDQLDITSFSLQYAALD' A
#
# COMPACT_ATOMS: atom_id res chain seq x y z
N MET A 1 3.02 -11.87 20.22
CA MET A 1 3.20 -11.43 18.82
C MET A 1 4.49 -10.60 18.69
N LEU A 2 5.67 -11.24 18.76
CA LEU A 2 6.96 -10.50 18.82
C LEU A 2 8.11 -11.11 17.99
N ASN A 3 7.84 -12.16 17.21
CA ASN A 3 8.91 -12.91 16.52
C ASN A 3 9.14 -12.45 15.08
N THR A 4 8.15 -11.85 14.42
CA THR A 4 8.26 -11.46 13.01
C THR A 4 9.01 -10.14 12.88
N ASP A 5 8.66 -9.13 13.69
CA ASP A 5 9.32 -7.81 13.65
C ASP A 5 10.80 -7.89 14.06
N LYS A 6 11.11 -8.78 15.01
CA LYS A 6 12.48 -9.07 15.42
C LYS A 6 13.30 -9.66 14.27
N LYS A 7 12.73 -10.61 13.52
CA LYS A 7 13.38 -11.19 12.34
C LYS A 7 13.59 -10.18 11.21
N ILE A 8 12.61 -9.31 10.97
CA ILE A 8 12.72 -8.25 9.95
C ILE A 8 13.85 -7.28 10.31
N THR A 9 13.95 -6.90 11.58
CA THR A 9 15.00 -6.00 12.06
C THR A 9 16.39 -6.61 11.92
N GLU A 10 16.55 -7.89 12.25
CA GLU A 10 17.82 -8.62 12.09
C GLU A 10 18.23 -8.74 10.61
N ILE A 11 17.29 -8.99 9.71
CA ILE A 11 17.54 -9.01 8.25
C ILE A 11 17.98 -7.63 7.77
N TYR A 12 17.31 -6.58 8.21
CA TYR A 12 17.68 -5.20 7.86
C TYR A 12 19.10 -4.90 8.32
N GLN A 13 19.45 -5.21 9.58
CA GLN A 13 20.76 -4.89 10.13
C GLN A 13 21.89 -5.69 9.46
N ASN A 14 21.69 -7.00 9.26
CA ASN A 14 22.76 -7.89 8.79
C ASN A 14 22.94 -7.88 7.26
N ILE A 15 21.86 -7.63 6.51
CA ILE A 15 21.88 -7.70 5.05
C ILE A 15 21.79 -6.31 4.44
N VAL A 16 20.77 -5.52 4.80
CA VAL A 16 20.54 -4.22 4.16
C VAL A 16 21.49 -3.15 4.70
N GLY A 17 21.78 -3.16 6.00
CA GLY A 17 22.66 -2.23 6.68
C GLY A 17 24.13 -2.36 6.26
N THR A 18 24.54 -3.56 5.84
CA THR A 18 25.91 -3.87 5.39
C THR A 18 26.15 -3.54 3.92
N LEU A 19 25.09 -3.32 3.14
CA LEU A 19 25.19 -2.86 1.75
C LEU A 19 25.75 -1.43 1.65
N SER A 20 26.42 -1.15 0.53
CA SER A 20 26.81 0.23 0.20
C SER A 20 25.57 1.11 0.01
N VAL A 21 25.75 2.44 0.11
CA VAL A 21 24.64 3.40 -0.11
C VAL A 21 24.00 3.20 -1.49
N SER A 22 24.82 2.95 -2.52
CA SER A 22 24.37 2.70 -3.89
C SER A 22 23.52 1.43 -4.00
N ASP A 23 23.94 0.35 -3.33
CA ASP A 23 23.22 -0.92 -3.35
C ASP A 23 21.91 -0.86 -2.57
N ARG A 24 21.89 -0.13 -1.44
CA ARG A 24 20.65 0.15 -0.71
C ARG A 24 19.66 0.94 -1.55
N LEU A 25 20.12 1.95 -2.27
CA LEU A 25 19.27 2.75 -3.15
C LEU A 25 18.72 1.90 -4.31
N ARG A 26 19.56 1.05 -4.90
CA ARG A 26 19.14 0.10 -5.94
C ARG A 26 18.11 -0.89 -5.42
N LEU A 27 18.30 -1.42 -4.21
CA LEU A 27 17.34 -2.31 -3.57
C LEU A 27 16.01 -1.60 -3.31
N ALA A 28 16.03 -0.36 -2.80
CA ALA A 28 14.83 0.45 -2.62
C ALA A 28 14.08 0.69 -3.94
N ALA A 29 14.82 0.97 -5.03
CA ALA A 29 14.22 1.13 -6.35
C ALA A 29 13.58 -0.16 -6.88
N MET A 30 14.21 -1.31 -6.65
CA MET A 30 13.64 -2.62 -7.03
C MET A 30 12.37 -2.93 -6.25
N ILE A 31 12.38 -2.75 -4.93
CA ILE A 31 11.18 -2.95 -4.09
C ILE A 31 10.05 -2.03 -4.53
N LEU A 32 10.35 -0.75 -4.79
CA LEU A 32 9.35 0.22 -5.25
C LEU A 32 8.75 -0.18 -6.61
N ASN A 33 9.58 -0.66 -7.54
CA ASN A 33 9.12 -1.15 -8.83
C ASN A 33 8.25 -2.41 -8.69
N ASP A 34 8.62 -3.32 -7.80
CA ASP A 34 7.83 -4.53 -7.56
C ASP A 34 6.48 -4.20 -6.92
N ILE A 35 6.42 -3.22 -6.01
CA ILE A 35 5.16 -2.74 -5.43
C ILE A 35 4.29 -2.05 -6.48
N SER A 36 4.89 -1.27 -7.40
CA SER A 36 4.12 -0.57 -8.43
C SER A 36 3.56 -1.52 -9.50
N GLN A 37 4.24 -2.64 -9.75
CA GLN A 37 3.80 -3.68 -10.67
C GLN A 37 2.89 -4.73 -10.04
N GLN A 38 3.01 -4.95 -8.73
CA GLN A 38 1.95 -5.63 -7.99
C GLN A 38 0.70 -4.79 -8.18
N ASN A 39 -0.30 -5.36 -8.85
CA ASN A 39 -1.62 -4.78 -8.94
C ASN A 39 -2.15 -4.73 -7.50
N ILE A 40 -1.83 -3.65 -6.78
CA ILE A 40 -2.18 -3.48 -5.37
C ILE A 40 -3.70 -3.65 -5.34
N ALA A 41 -4.15 -4.79 -4.80
CA ALA A 41 -5.52 -5.28 -4.89
C ALA A 41 -6.56 -4.35 -4.22
N GLY A 42 -6.13 -3.17 -3.75
CA GLY A 42 -6.98 -2.13 -3.18
C GLY A 42 -7.26 -0.95 -4.10
N VAL A 43 -6.62 -0.82 -5.27
CA VAL A 43 -6.98 0.22 -6.26
C VAL A 43 -7.65 -0.45 -7.44
N ASP A 44 -8.98 -0.46 -7.43
CA ASP A 44 -9.73 -0.82 -8.62
C ASP A 44 -9.46 0.21 -9.72
N LYS A 45 -8.85 -0.25 -10.80
CA LYS A 45 -8.56 0.56 -12.00
C LYS A 45 -9.66 0.41 -13.05
N SER A 46 -10.72 -0.34 -12.75
CA SER A 46 -11.86 -0.47 -13.63
C SER A 46 -12.52 0.90 -13.81
N ASN A 47 -13.00 1.16 -15.02
CA ASN A 47 -13.79 2.37 -15.29
C ASN A 47 -15.29 2.12 -15.02
N THR A 48 -15.58 1.11 -14.20
CA THR A 48 -16.92 0.63 -13.88
C THR A 48 -17.16 0.81 -12.40
N TRP A 49 -18.16 1.61 -12.06
CA TRP A 49 -18.60 1.77 -10.68
C TRP A 49 -19.18 0.45 -10.17
N THR A 50 -18.77 0.04 -8.98
CA THR A 50 -19.43 -1.08 -8.30
C THR A 50 -20.75 -0.61 -7.68
N GLU A 51 -21.65 -1.55 -7.38
CA GLU A 51 -22.89 -1.24 -6.66
C GLU A 51 -22.61 -0.62 -5.28
N GLN A 52 -21.51 -1.03 -4.63
CA GLN A 52 -21.10 -0.49 -3.36
C GLN A 52 -20.69 0.99 -3.46
N ASP A 53 -19.95 1.36 -4.52
CA ASP A 53 -19.57 2.75 -4.74
C ASP A 53 -20.80 3.67 -4.90
N GLN A 54 -21.85 3.18 -5.57
CA GLN A 54 -23.11 3.92 -5.73
C GLN A 54 -23.85 4.08 -4.40
N LEU A 55 -23.88 3.03 -3.58
CA LEU A 55 -24.48 3.08 -2.24
C LEU A 55 -23.74 4.06 -1.32
N ASP A 56 -22.42 4.06 -1.37
CA ASP A 56 -21.58 4.94 -0.56
C ASP A 56 -21.79 6.41 -0.93
N ILE A 57 -21.81 6.72 -2.24
CA ILE A 57 -22.12 8.08 -2.73
C ILE A 57 -23.55 8.50 -2.35
N THR A 58 -24.52 7.61 -2.50
CA THR A 58 -25.93 7.92 -2.18
C THR A 58 -26.07 8.20 -0.68
N SER A 59 -25.44 7.36 0.15
CA SER A 59 -25.45 7.52 1.61
C SER A 59 -24.78 8.81 2.05
N PHE A 60 -23.64 9.17 1.43
CA PHE A 60 -22.96 10.43 1.68
C PHE A 60 -23.81 11.64 1.26
N SER A 61 -24.44 11.57 0.08
CA SER A 61 -25.28 12.64 -0.44
C SER A 61 -26.53 12.87 0.41
N LEU A 62 -27.14 11.79 0.91
CA LEU A 62 -28.27 11.85 1.84
C LEU A 62 -27.88 12.46 3.19
N GLN A 63 -26.70 12.13 3.73
CA GLN A 63 -26.18 12.74 4.95
C GLN A 63 -25.95 14.24 4.78
N TYR A 64 -25.46 14.66 3.62
CA TYR A 64 -25.28 16.08 3.30
C TYR A 64 -26.61 16.80 3.09
N ALA A 65 -27.59 16.17 2.43
CA ALA A 65 -28.92 16.74 2.20
C ALA A 65 -29.79 16.82 3.46
N ALA A 66 -29.50 16.00 4.48
CA ALA A 66 -30.17 16.05 5.78
C ALA A 66 -29.60 17.13 6.74
N LEU A 67 -28.55 17.84 6.31
CA LEU A 67 -27.94 18.96 7.04
C LEU A 67 -28.48 20.34 6.60
N ASP A 68 -29.49 20.39 5.72
CA ASP A 68 -30.24 21.59 5.32
C ASP A 68 -31.67 21.57 5.89
#